data_AF-A0A1U7PV39-F1
#
_entry.id   AF-A0A1U7PV39-F1
#
_cell.length_a   1.000
_cell.length_b   1.000
_cell.length_c   1.000
_cell.angle_alpha   90.00
_cell.angle_beta   90.00
_cell.angle_gamma   90.00
#
_symmetry.space_group_name_H-M   'P 1'
#
loop_
_entity.id
_entity.type
_entity.pdbx_description
1 polymer ?
#
loop_
_entity_poly.entity_id
_entity_poly.type
_entity_poly.pdbx_seq_one_letter_code
_entity_poly.pdbx_strand_id
1 'polypeptide(L)'
;MKDCVSCHSSSLTEAEILNERGVFPIFGATGIISYSENYLIDEDAIMIIKDGSGVGKVQYGTGKFSVIGTLNYLTIKSYVNLKYIFFCLKFFNFNTYKVGSGIPHIYFKDYGEALIYCPCLDEQNKIEKLLSSIDEKINLENTLLKKLKDQKKHLLQNLFI
;
A
#
# COMPACT_ATOMS: atom_id res chain seq x y z
N MET A 1 1.20 -6.91 17.03
CA MET A 1 1.40 -6.98 15.56
C MET A 1 2.79 -7.50 15.18
N LYS A 2 3.83 -7.09 15.92
CA LYS A 2 5.24 -7.50 15.71
C LYS A 2 5.50 -9.01 15.62
N ASP A 3 4.63 -9.84 16.19
CA ASP A 3 4.75 -11.29 16.15
C ASP A 3 4.29 -11.89 14.82
N CYS A 4 3.41 -11.18 14.10
CA CYS A 4 2.82 -11.61 12.83
C CYS A 4 3.68 -11.24 11.61
N VAL A 5 4.40 -10.12 11.69
CA VAL A 5 5.09 -9.51 10.54
C VAL A 5 6.50 -9.05 10.88
N SER A 6 7.35 -9.03 9.85
CA SER A 6 8.68 -8.42 9.87
C SER A 6 8.60 -7.06 9.17
N CYS A 7 9.15 -6.01 9.78
CA CYS A 7 9.20 -4.68 9.20
C CYS A 7 10.58 -4.41 8.62
N HIS A 8 10.59 -3.85 7.42
CA HIS A 8 11.77 -3.49 6.68
C HIS A 8 11.68 -2.05 6.20
N SER A 9 12.83 -1.43 5.97
CA SER A 9 12.95 -0.09 5.38
C SER A 9 13.76 -0.18 4.09
N SER A 10 13.61 0.84 3.23
CA SER A 10 14.44 1.03 2.06
C SER A 10 15.32 2.27 2.24
N SER A 11 16.48 2.27 1.59
CA SER A 11 17.35 3.44 1.43
C SER A 11 17.16 4.14 0.08
N LEU A 12 16.35 3.59 -0.82
CA LEU A 12 16.13 4.13 -2.16
C LEU A 12 15.45 5.50 -2.08
N THR A 13 16.01 6.48 -2.78
CA THR A 13 15.53 7.85 -2.81
C THR A 13 14.81 8.18 -4.12
N GLU A 14 13.95 9.20 -4.11
CA GLU A 14 13.27 9.66 -5.33
C GLU A 14 14.25 10.16 -6.41
N ALA A 15 15.41 10.70 -6.01
CA ALA A 15 16.41 11.19 -6.95
C ALA A 15 17.10 10.07 -7.73
N GLU A 16 17.30 8.90 -7.10
CA GLU A 16 17.94 7.73 -7.73
C GLU A 16 17.06 7.10 -8.80
N ILE A 17 15.73 7.28 -8.71
CA ILE A 17 14.76 6.62 -9.59
C ILE A 17 14.25 7.49 -10.74
N LEU A 18 14.67 8.76 -10.80
CA LEU A 18 14.08 9.79 -11.68
C LEU A 18 14.24 9.49 -13.19
N ASN A 19 15.12 8.57 -13.54
CA ASN A 19 15.42 8.19 -14.94
C ASN A 19 15.36 6.68 -15.18
N GLU A 20 14.87 5.90 -14.21
CA GLU A 20 14.77 4.45 -14.40
C GLU A 20 13.67 4.11 -15.40
N ARG A 21 13.96 3.11 -16.22
CA ARG A 21 13.01 2.49 -17.15
C ARG A 21 12.99 1.01 -16.85
N GLY A 22 11.84 0.39 -17.03
CA GLY A 22 11.72 -1.05 -16.88
C GLY A 22 10.28 -1.45 -16.61
N VAL A 23 10.12 -2.63 -16.02
CA VAL A 23 8.81 -3.28 -15.83
C VAL A 23 8.47 -3.50 -14.35
N PHE A 24 9.45 -3.40 -13.45
CA PHE A 24 9.20 -3.58 -12.02
C PHE A 24 8.81 -2.26 -11.38
N PRO A 25 7.65 -2.18 -10.70
CA PRO A 25 7.19 -0.92 -10.14
C PRO A 25 8.02 -0.50 -8.92
N ILE A 26 8.20 0.81 -8.78
CA ILE A 26 8.76 1.45 -7.60
C ILE A 26 7.63 2.21 -6.90
N PHE A 27 7.37 1.85 -5.64
CA PHE A 27 6.33 2.47 -4.83
C PHE A 27 6.86 3.64 -4.00
N GLY A 28 6.07 4.70 -3.99
CA GLY A 28 6.20 5.90 -3.18
C GLY A 28 4.92 6.21 -2.40
N ALA A 29 4.93 7.34 -1.70
CA ALA A 29 3.81 7.81 -0.87
C ALA A 29 2.48 7.96 -1.65
N THR A 30 2.54 8.14 -2.97
CA THR A 30 1.39 8.33 -3.85
C THR A 30 1.00 7.06 -4.64
N GLY A 31 1.67 5.93 -4.41
CA GLY A 31 1.50 4.70 -5.19
C GLY A 31 2.72 4.43 -6.06
N ILE A 32 2.53 3.89 -7.25
CA ILE A 32 3.63 3.66 -8.18
C ILE A 32 4.13 5.01 -8.71
N ILE A 33 5.42 5.29 -8.52
CA ILE A 33 6.04 6.57 -8.91
C ILE A 33 7.04 6.42 -10.07
N SER A 34 7.61 5.23 -10.28
CA SER A 34 8.53 4.94 -11.37
C SER A 34 8.59 3.42 -11.63
N TYR A 35 9.37 3.00 -12.63
CA TYR A 35 9.64 1.60 -12.96
C TYR A 35 11.13 1.36 -13.18
N SER A 36 11.60 0.17 -12.81
CA SER A 36 13.00 -0.25 -12.90
C SER A 36 13.15 -1.58 -13.64
N GLU A 37 14.35 -1.84 -14.15
CA GLU A 37 14.74 -3.17 -14.64
C GLU A 37 15.04 -4.15 -13.48
N ASN A 38 15.33 -3.63 -12.29
CA ASN A 38 15.65 -4.42 -11.10
C ASN A 38 14.59 -4.27 -10.01
N TYR A 39 14.60 -5.18 -9.04
CA TYR A 39 13.71 -5.15 -7.88
C TYR A 39 14.50 -5.48 -6.60
N LEU A 40 14.04 -4.95 -5.48
CA LEU A 40 14.60 -5.24 -4.16
C LEU A 40 13.74 -6.23 -3.36
N ILE A 41 12.48 -6.41 -3.76
CA ILE A 41 11.49 -7.24 -3.08
C ILE A 41 10.91 -8.22 -4.11
N ASP A 42 10.81 -9.50 -3.75
CA ASP A 42 10.20 -10.58 -4.55
C ASP A 42 9.26 -11.42 -3.68
N GLU A 43 8.32 -10.74 -3.06
CA GLU A 43 7.27 -11.34 -2.25
C GLU A 43 6.13 -10.33 -2.07
N ASP A 44 4.96 -10.81 -1.66
CA ASP A 44 3.88 -9.91 -1.29
C ASP A 44 4.25 -9.14 -0.01
N ALA A 45 3.99 -7.83 0.00
CA ALA A 45 4.25 -7.00 1.18
C ALA A 45 3.20 -5.90 1.37
N ILE A 46 3.06 -5.49 2.63
CA ILE A 46 2.24 -4.34 3.01
C ILE A 46 3.14 -3.13 3.13
N MET A 47 2.90 -2.09 2.35
CA MET A 47 3.66 -0.86 2.40
C MET A 47 2.93 0.17 3.25
N ILE A 48 3.64 0.84 4.15
CA ILE A 48 3.10 1.87 5.03
C ILE A 48 3.95 3.12 4.90
N ILE A 49 3.31 4.26 4.63
CA ILE A 49 4.00 5.55 4.65
C ILE A 49 4.41 5.85 6.09
N LYS A 50 5.72 5.88 6.35
CA LYS A 50 6.29 6.16 7.67
C LYS A 50 6.69 7.63 7.86
N ASP A 51 6.88 8.34 6.77
CA ASP A 51 7.33 9.74 6.74
C ASP A 51 6.42 10.62 5.87
N GLY A 52 6.08 11.82 6.36
CA GLY A 52 5.40 12.86 5.56
C GLY A 52 3.88 13.00 5.80
N SER A 53 3.22 13.76 4.92
CA SER A 53 1.80 14.10 5.08
C SER A 53 0.86 12.89 4.95
N GLY A 54 1.31 11.82 4.29
CA GLY A 54 0.58 10.58 4.07
C GLY A 54 0.71 9.54 5.17
N VAL A 55 1.39 9.85 6.29
CA VAL A 55 1.73 8.86 7.32
C VAL A 55 0.55 8.02 7.79
N GLY A 56 0.79 6.70 7.81
CA GLY A 56 -0.20 5.68 8.18
C GLY A 56 -1.07 5.20 7.02
N LYS A 57 -0.97 5.79 5.81
CA LYS A 57 -1.60 5.19 4.63
C LYS A 57 -0.91 3.88 4.29
N VAL A 58 -1.74 2.91 3.91
CA VAL A 58 -1.34 1.52 3.68
C VAL A 58 -1.60 1.16 2.22
N GLN A 59 -0.67 0.44 1.61
CA GLN A 59 -0.74 -0.08 0.26
C GLN A 59 -0.34 -1.56 0.26
N TYR A 60 -0.79 -2.32 -0.73
CA TYR A 60 -0.45 -3.74 -0.89
C TYR A 60 0.32 -3.94 -2.20
N GLY A 61 1.44 -4.64 -2.14
CA GLY A 61 2.29 -4.97 -3.27
C GLY A 61 2.39 -6.48 -3.45
N THR A 62 2.45 -6.93 -4.70
CA THR A 62 2.55 -8.36 -5.05
C THR A 62 3.78 -8.63 -5.88
N GLY A 63 4.51 -9.70 -5.56
CA GLY A 63 5.67 -10.16 -6.34
C GLY A 63 6.83 -9.15 -6.36
N LYS A 64 7.28 -8.77 -7.55
CA LYS A 64 8.55 -8.06 -7.78
C LYS A 64 8.38 -6.56 -7.82
N PHE A 65 8.95 -5.85 -6.85
CA PHE A 65 8.90 -4.39 -6.79
C PHE A 65 10.00 -3.80 -5.90
N SER A 66 10.07 -2.48 -5.87
CA SER A 66 10.92 -1.70 -4.95
C SER A 66 10.08 -0.64 -4.23
N VAL A 67 10.57 -0.15 -3.10
CA VAL A 67 9.93 0.93 -2.34
C VAL A 67 10.97 2.00 -2.02
N ILE A 68 10.56 3.27 -1.95
CA ILE A 68 11.45 4.35 -1.50
C ILE A 68 11.47 4.47 0.03
N GLY A 69 12.46 5.21 0.55
CA GLY A 69 12.72 5.34 1.97
C GLY A 69 11.62 6.00 2.81
N THR A 70 10.62 6.65 2.19
CA THR A 70 9.45 7.19 2.91
C THR A 70 8.45 6.11 3.33
N LEU A 71 8.62 4.88 2.86
CA LEU A 71 7.82 3.72 3.22
C LEU A 71 8.60 2.73 4.09
N ASN A 72 7.88 2.09 4.99
CA ASN A 72 8.23 0.76 5.46
C ASN A 72 7.46 -0.27 4.65
N TYR A 73 8.00 -1.48 4.54
CA TYR A 73 7.25 -2.63 4.04
C TYR A 73 7.26 -3.75 5.07
N LEU A 74 6.12 -4.44 5.19
CA LEU A 74 5.89 -5.52 6.12
C LEU A 74 5.73 -6.83 5.35
N THR A 75 6.51 -7.84 5.73
CA THR A 75 6.41 -9.20 5.20
C THR A 75 5.93 -10.16 6.28
N ILE A 76 5.38 -11.30 5.89
CA ILE A 76 4.79 -12.26 6.84
C ILE A 76 5.88 -13.04 7.58
N LYS A 77 5.68 -13.30 8.87
CA LYS A 77 6.57 -14.22 9.62
C LYS A 77 6.10 -15.67 9.51
N SER A 78 4.90 -15.99 10.02
CA SER A 78 4.26 -17.31 9.86
C SER A 78 2.83 -17.30 10.42
N TYR A 79 1.99 -18.26 9.97
CA TYR A 79 0.65 -18.58 10.49
C TYR A 79 -0.39 -17.43 10.47
N VAL A 80 -0.27 -16.50 9.54
CA VAL A 80 -1.20 -15.38 9.35
C VAL A 80 -1.37 -15.09 7.87
N ASN A 81 -2.57 -14.66 7.47
CA ASN A 81 -2.84 -14.17 6.13
C ASN A 81 -2.39 -12.70 6.01
N LEU A 82 -1.45 -12.40 5.11
CA LEU A 82 -0.91 -11.05 4.95
C LEU A 82 -1.97 -10.03 4.52
N LYS A 83 -2.89 -10.40 3.62
CA LYS A 83 -4.00 -9.51 3.21
C LYS A 83 -4.99 -9.26 4.34
N TYR A 84 -5.21 -10.22 5.24
CA TYR A 84 -5.96 -9.96 6.47
C TYR A 84 -5.30 -8.87 7.32
N ILE A 85 -3.98 -8.96 7.53
CA ILE A 85 -3.21 -7.93 8.25
C ILE A 85 -3.28 -6.58 7.52
N PHE A 86 -3.22 -6.58 6.19
CA PHE A 86 -3.40 -5.37 5.37
C PHE A 86 -4.74 -4.70 5.68
N PHE A 87 -5.83 -5.45 5.73
CA PHE A 87 -7.14 -4.88 6.08
C PHE A 87 -7.20 -4.37 7.52
N CYS A 88 -6.63 -5.09 8.49
CA CYS A 88 -6.52 -4.59 9.87
C CYS A 88 -5.80 -3.24 9.91
N LEU A 89 -4.69 -3.12 9.18
CA LEU A 89 -3.90 -1.89 9.10
C LEU A 89 -4.59 -0.77 8.33
N LYS A 90 -5.36 -1.09 7.29
CA LYS A 90 -6.14 -0.11 6.51
C LYS A 90 -7.14 0.67 7.38
N PHE A 91 -7.66 0.02 8.43
CA PHE A 91 -8.58 0.63 9.41
C PHE A 91 -7.90 0.99 10.74
N PHE A 92 -6.59 0.80 10.85
CA PHE A 92 -5.85 1.06 12.08
C PHE A 92 -5.67 2.57 12.32
N ASN A 93 -5.87 3.01 13.56
CA ASN A 93 -5.68 4.41 13.92
C ASN A 93 -4.20 4.72 14.18
N PHE A 94 -3.46 5.06 13.12
CA PHE A 94 -2.05 5.48 13.25
C PHE A 94 -1.86 6.82 13.97
N ASN A 95 -2.91 7.64 14.16
CA ASN A 95 -2.74 8.99 14.70
C ASN A 95 -2.16 9.01 16.12
N THR A 96 -2.44 7.98 16.93
CA THR A 96 -1.89 7.86 18.29
C THR A 96 -0.40 7.56 18.32
N TYR A 97 0.18 7.17 17.18
CA TYR A 97 1.61 6.84 17.04
C TYR A 97 2.39 7.89 16.25
N LYS A 98 1.71 8.92 15.72
CA LYS A 98 2.35 9.99 14.96
C LYS A 98 3.18 10.87 15.89
N VAL A 99 4.42 11.11 15.48
CA VAL A 99 5.34 12.05 16.14
C VAL A 99 5.85 13.08 15.14
N GLY A 100 6.43 14.18 15.62
CA GLY A 100 6.95 15.27 14.80
C GLY A 100 5.88 16.28 14.41
N SER A 101 6.12 17.56 14.76
CA SER A 101 5.18 18.66 14.51
C SER A 101 5.25 19.21 13.09
N GLY A 102 6.42 19.14 12.43
CA GLY A 102 6.63 19.60 11.06
C GLY A 102 6.37 18.49 10.03
N ILE A 103 7.17 17.43 10.08
CA ILE A 103 7.03 16.25 9.23
C ILE A 103 6.56 15.10 10.12
N PRO A 104 5.29 14.66 10.01
CA PRO A 104 4.80 13.53 10.76
C PRO A 104 5.62 12.28 10.47
N HIS A 105 5.83 11.47 11.50
CA HIS A 105 6.54 10.20 11.42
C HIS A 105 5.86 9.12 12.27
N ILE A 106 6.00 7.84 11.90
CA ILE A 106 5.66 6.69 12.75
C ILE A 106 6.80 5.67 12.75
N TYR A 107 7.09 5.05 13.90
CA TYR A 107 8.05 3.96 13.99
C TYR A 107 7.36 2.63 14.24
N PHE A 108 7.81 1.58 13.53
CA PHE A 108 7.28 0.22 13.72
C PHE A 108 7.48 -0.31 15.14
N LYS A 109 8.55 0.10 15.83
CA LYS A 109 8.75 -0.24 17.25
C LYS A 109 7.61 0.25 18.16
N ASP A 110 6.86 1.26 17.74
CA ASP A 110 5.78 1.85 18.52
C ASP A 110 4.43 1.23 18.12
N TYR A 111 4.03 1.34 16.84
CA TYR A 111 2.74 0.80 16.40
C TYR A 111 2.72 -0.74 16.26
N GLY A 112 3.89 -1.38 16.15
CA GLY A 112 4.03 -2.84 16.12
C GLY A 112 3.66 -3.53 17.44
N GLU A 113 3.70 -2.78 18.55
CA GLU A 113 3.24 -3.22 19.88
C GLU A 113 1.72 -3.25 20.00
N ALA A 114 1.00 -2.62 19.07
CA ALA A 114 -0.45 -2.63 19.08
C ALA A 114 -1.01 -4.06 18.96
N LEU A 115 -2.04 -4.34 19.75
CA LEU A 115 -2.81 -5.56 19.67
C LEU A 115 -3.76 -5.48 18.48
N ILE A 116 -3.73 -6.50 17.65
CA ILE A 116 -4.70 -6.73 16.58
C ILE A 116 -5.42 -8.02 16.89
N TYR A 117 -6.73 -8.05 16.64
CA TYR A 117 -7.46 -9.30 16.71
C TYR A 117 -6.90 -10.26 15.65
N CYS A 118 -6.63 -11.50 16.04
CA CYS A 118 -6.01 -12.49 15.17
C CYS A 118 -6.74 -13.83 15.37
N PRO A 119 -7.83 -14.07 14.62
CA PRO A 119 -8.59 -15.32 14.72
C PRO A 119 -7.83 -16.46 14.03
N CYS A 120 -8.41 -17.68 13.99
CA CYS A 120 -7.82 -18.78 13.23
C CYS A 120 -7.67 -18.45 11.74
N LEU A 121 -6.74 -19.13 11.07
CA LEU A 121 -6.41 -18.85 9.66
C LEU A 121 -7.63 -18.95 8.73
N ASP A 122 -8.53 -19.89 8.97
CA ASP A 122 -9.77 -20.02 8.18
C ASP A 122 -10.66 -18.79 8.28
N GLU A 123 -10.79 -18.21 9.48
CA GLU A 123 -11.56 -17.00 9.70
C GLU A 123 -10.87 -15.77 9.10
N GLN A 124 -9.54 -15.69 9.21
CA GLN A 124 -8.75 -14.66 8.54
C GLN A 124 -8.99 -14.68 7.01
N ASN A 125 -8.96 -15.87 6.40
CA ASN A 125 -9.21 -16.06 4.97
C ASN A 125 -10.64 -15.68 4.56
N LYS A 126 -11.65 -15.98 5.39
CA LYS A 126 -13.04 -15.55 5.12
C LYS A 126 -13.19 -14.04 5.14
N ILE A 127 -12.63 -13.39 6.17
CA ILE A 127 -12.67 -11.93 6.31
C ILE A 127 -11.93 -11.27 5.14
N GLU A 128 -10.72 -11.75 4.84
CA GLU A 128 -9.92 -11.28 3.72
C GLU A 128 -10.68 -11.38 2.41
N LYS A 129 -11.25 -12.56 2.10
CA LYS A 129 -11.99 -12.77 0.86
C LYS A 129 -13.20 -11.83 0.73
N LEU A 130 -13.92 -11.61 1.82
CA LEU A 130 -15.05 -10.68 1.84
C LEU A 130 -14.59 -9.25 1.54
N LEU A 131 -13.57 -8.76 2.25
CA LEU A 131 -13.07 -7.40 2.09
C LEU A 131 -12.41 -7.18 0.72
N SER A 132 -11.66 -8.16 0.23
CA SER A 132 -11.08 -8.17 -1.13
C SER A 132 -12.16 -8.06 -2.19
N SER A 133 -13.28 -8.80 -2.07
CA SER A 133 -14.40 -8.71 -3.02
C SER A 133 -15.05 -7.31 -3.06
N ILE A 134 -15.08 -6.61 -1.91
CA ILE A 134 -15.61 -5.25 -1.82
C ILE A 134 -14.64 -4.27 -2.49
N ASP A 135 -13.35 -4.35 -2.17
CA ASP A 135 -12.31 -3.51 -2.77
C ASP A 135 -12.24 -3.71 -4.31
N GLU A 136 -12.34 -4.96 -4.78
CA GLU A 136 -12.42 -5.29 -6.22
C GLU A 136 -13.62 -4.61 -6.88
N LYS A 137 -14.80 -4.69 -6.26
CA LYS A 137 -16.00 -4.03 -6.76
C LYS A 137 -15.83 -2.51 -6.83
N ILE A 138 -15.28 -1.90 -5.78
CA ILE A 138 -15.00 -0.45 -5.75
C ILE A 138 -14.06 -0.05 -6.90
N ASN A 139 -13.00 -0.83 -7.14
CA ASN A 139 -12.04 -0.57 -8.21
C ASN A 139 -12.66 -0.69 -9.61
N LEU A 140 -13.54 -1.68 -9.80
CA LEU A 140 -14.28 -1.87 -11.04
C LEU A 140 -15.20 -0.66 -11.32
N GLU A 141 -15.99 -0.24 -10.34
CA GLU A 141 -16.91 0.89 -10.46
C GLU A 141 -16.15 2.21 -10.71
N ASN A 142 -15.03 2.45 -10.03
CA ASN A 142 -14.19 3.62 -10.27
C ASN A 142 -13.61 3.64 -11.69
N THR A 143 -13.20 2.47 -12.20
CA THR A 143 -12.71 2.32 -13.58
C THR A 143 -13.81 2.59 -14.59
N LEU A 144 -15.01 2.05 -14.36
CA LEU A 144 -16.17 2.29 -15.21
C LEU A 144 -16.55 3.78 -15.21
N LEU A 145 -16.61 4.41 -14.04
CA LEU A 145 -16.90 5.84 -13.91
C LEU A 145 -15.90 6.70 -14.68
N LYS A 146 -14.59 6.36 -14.61
CA LYS A 146 -13.55 7.05 -15.39
C LYS A 146 -13.81 6.93 -16.89
N LYS A 147 -14.05 5.71 -17.39
CA LYS A 147 -14.36 5.46 -18.81
C LYS A 147 -15.59 6.24 -19.28
N LEU A 148 -16.65 6.27 -18.49
CA LEU A 148 -17.88 7.02 -18.81
C LEU A 148 -17.63 8.54 -18.85
N LYS A 149 -16.81 9.07 -17.93
CA LYS A 149 -16.40 10.48 -17.95
C LYS A 149 -15.58 10.82 -19.19
N ASP A 150 -14.63 9.96 -19.57
CA ASP A 150 -13.81 10.14 -20.76
C ASP A 150 -14.66 10.08 -22.04
N GLN A 151 -15.59 9.12 -22.11
CA GLN A 151 -16.55 9.01 -23.22
C GLN A 151 -17.45 10.24 -23.33
N LYS A 152 -18.03 10.70 -22.20
CA LYS A 152 -18.83 11.93 -22.16
C LYS A 152 -18.04 13.13 -22.68
N LYS A 153 -16.79 13.29 -22.23
CA LYS A 153 -15.91 14.39 -22.66
C LYS A 153 -15.67 14.34 -24.16
N HIS A 154 -15.34 13.17 -24.71
CA HIS A 154 -15.12 12.98 -26.13
C HIS A 154 -16.36 13.31 -26.97
N LEU A 155 -17.53 12.80 -26.57
CA LEU A 155 -18.79 13.06 -27.28
C LEU A 155 -19.17 14.54 -27.29
N LEU A 156 -18.98 15.24 -26.16
CA LEU A 156 -19.23 16.69 -26.08
C LEU A 156 -18.27 17.51 -26.96
N GLN A 157 -17.01 17.10 -27.07
CA GLN A 157 -16.03 17.75 -27.95
C GLN A 157 -16.39 17.59 -29.43
N ASN A 158 -17.01 16.48 -29.80
CA ASN A 158 -17.42 16.20 -31.19
C ASN A 158 -18.82 16.72 -31.55
N LEU A 159 -19.54 17.34 -30.60
CA LEU A 159 -20.94 17.73 -30.77
C LEU A 159 -21.12 19.09 -31.48
N PHE A 160 -20.06 19.90 -31.54
CA PHE A 160 -20.07 21.24 -32.14
C PHE A 160 -19.13 21.36 -33.35
N ILE A 161 -19.04 20.29 -34.14
CA ILE A 161 -18.41 20.31 -35.47
C ILE A 161 -19.45 20.73 -36.51
#